data_AF-A0A2T4XJD9-F1
#
_entry.id   AF-A0A2T4XJD9-F1
#
_cell.length_a   1.000
_cell.length_b   1.000
_cell.length_c   1.000
_cell.angle_alpha   90.00
_cell.angle_beta   90.00
_cell.angle_gamma   90.00
#
_symmetry.space_group_name_H-M   'P 1'
#
loop_
_entity.id
_entity.type
_entity.pdbx_description
1 polymer ?
#
loop_
_entity_poly.entity_id
_entity_poly.type
_entity_poly.pdbx_seq_one_letter_code
_entity_poly.pdbx_strand_id
1 'polypeptide(L)' 'MKSEIKPIYWIPVVLVVLVLGVTFYLEFAYLSDYDSHWWNQIPGFYALFGMVCCTIIIFAAKFIGKKIVNRDVDYYD' A
#
# COMPACT_ATOMS: atom_id res chain seq x y z
N MET A 1 -13.75 -28.40 -7.89
CA MET A 1 -13.03 -27.84 -6.72
C MET A 1 -13.29 -26.35 -6.68
N LYS A 2 -14.44 -25.93 -6.15
CA LYS A 2 -14.81 -24.51 -6.01
C LYS A 2 -14.16 -24.04 -4.72
N SER A 3 -13.13 -23.21 -4.82
CA SER A 3 -12.51 -22.59 -3.65
C SER A 3 -13.53 -21.65 -3.02
N GLU A 4 -14.06 -22.03 -1.86
CA GLU A 4 -14.92 -21.21 -1.01
C GLU A 4 -14.10 -20.01 -0.49
N ILE A 5 -14.01 -18.94 -1.30
CA ILE A 5 -13.34 -17.70 -0.91
C ILE A 5 -14.15 -17.10 0.24
N LYS A 6 -13.61 -17.17 1.46
CA LYS A 6 -14.27 -16.61 2.65
C LYS A 6 -14.50 -15.10 2.44
N PRO A 7 -15.71 -14.57 2.74
CA PRO A 7 -16.07 -13.17 2.48
C PRO A 7 -15.16 -12.15 3.19
N ILE A 8 -14.41 -12.57 4.22
CA ILE A 8 -13.48 -11.74 4.98
C ILE A 8 -12.36 -11.13 4.14
N TYR A 9 -11.88 -11.81 3.09
CA TYR A 9 -10.78 -11.30 2.24
C TYR A 9 -11.23 -10.19 1.29
N TRP A 10 -12.55 -10.05 1.06
CA TRP A 10 -13.09 -9.02 0.18
C TRP A 10 -13.12 -7.65 0.85
N ILE A 11 -13.25 -7.60 2.18
CA ILE A 11 -13.26 -6.34 2.94
C ILE A 11 -12.00 -5.51 2.69
N PRO A 12 -10.76 -6.04 2.88
CA PRO A 12 -9.56 -5.26 2.62
C PRO A 12 -9.41 -4.92 1.14
N VAL A 13 -9.83 -5.81 0.22
CA VAL A 13 -9.76 -5.53 -1.22
C VAL A 13 -10.68 -4.37 -1.60
N VAL A 14 -11.93 -4.37 -1.13
CA VAL A 14 -12.89 -3.28 -1.35
C VAL A 14 -12.38 -1.98 -0.75
N LEU A 15 -11.81 -2.03 0.45
CA LEU A 15 -11.23 -0.85 1.09
C LEU A 15 -10.06 -0.28 0.27
N VAL A 16 -9.15 -1.12 -0.22
CA VAL A 16 -8.04 -0.68 -1.08
C VAL A 16 -8.57 -0.06 -2.37
N VAL A 17 -9.53 -0.70 -3.04
CA VAL A 17 -10.13 -0.16 -4.26
C VAL A 17 -10.83 1.18 -4.00
N LEU A 18 -11.53 1.33 -2.88
CA LEU A 18 -12.15 2.59 -2.48
C LEU A 18 -11.11 3.69 -2.27
N VAL A 19 -10.05 3.41 -1.51
CA VAL A 19 -8.98 4.38 -1.24
C VAL A 19 -8.31 4.80 -2.54
N LEU A 20 -8.03 3.87 -3.45
CA LEU A 20 -7.45 4.18 -4.76
C LEU A 20 -8.39 5.01 -5.62
N GLY A 21 -9.68 4.66 -5.67
CA GLY A 21 -10.68 5.41 -6.42
C GLY A 21 -10.83 6.85 -5.91
N VAL A 22 -10.88 7.04 -4.58
CA VAL A 22 -10.94 8.36 -3.96
C VAL A 22 -9.68 9.17 -4.26
N THR A 23 -8.50 8.57 -4.13
CA THR A 23 -7.23 9.26 -4.40
C THR A 23 -7.16 9.70 -5.86
N PHE A 24 -7.54 8.82 -6.79
CA PHE A 24 -7.57 9.12 -8.22
C PHE A 24 -8.57 10.23 -8.53
N TYR A 25 -9.77 10.20 -7.93
CA TYR A 25 -10.77 11.26 -8.10
C TYR A 25 -10.25 12.62 -7.61
N LEU A 26 -9.61 12.66 -6.44
CA LEU A 26 -9.05 13.90 -5.89
C LEU A 26 -7.92 14.45 -6.76
N GLU A 27 -7.10 13.58 -7.35
CA GLU A 27 -6.04 13.98 -8.27
C GLU A 27 -6.60 14.71 -9.50
N PHE A 28 -7.63 14.14 -10.13
CA PHE A 28 -8.30 14.79 -11.27
C PHE A 28 -9.07 16.04 -10.87
N ALA A 29 -9.77 16.02 -9.73
CA ALA A 29 -10.63 17.13 -9.32
C ALA A 29 -9.86 18.36 -8.82
N TYR A 30 -8.68 18.18 -8.22
CA TYR A 30 -7.97 19.26 -7.53
C TYR A 30 -6.53 19.49 -8.01
N LEU A 31 -5.82 18.45 -8.49
CA LEU A 31 -4.40 18.57 -8.82
C LEU A 31 -4.13 18.81 -10.30
N SER A 32 -5.11 18.59 -11.19
CA SER A 32 -4.96 18.85 -12.63
C SER A 32 -4.61 20.31 -12.97
N ASP A 33 -5.02 21.27 -12.14
CA ASP A 33 -4.76 22.72 -12.37
C ASP A 33 -3.57 23.25 -11.53
N TYR A 34 -3.11 22.49 -10.54
CA TYR A 34 -2.02 22.92 -9.64
C TYR A 34 -0.68 22.43 -10.19
N ASP A 35 -0.08 23.23 -11.06
CA ASP A 35 1.19 22.97 -11.77
C ASP A 35 2.44 23.10 -10.87
N SER A 36 2.36 22.59 -9.63
CA SER A 36 3.43 22.74 -8.65
C SER A 36 4.57 21.73 -8.84
N HIS A 37 4.33 20.58 -9.49
CA HIS A 37 5.33 19.52 -9.62
C HIS A 37 5.15 18.68 -10.89
N TRP A 38 6.26 18.25 -11.50
CA TRP A 38 6.29 17.48 -12.75
C TRP A 38 5.55 16.14 -12.68
N TRP A 39 5.43 15.53 -11.50
CA TRP A 39 4.70 14.28 -11.33
C TRP A 39 3.18 14.43 -11.38
N ASN A 40 2.64 15.66 -11.28
CA ASN A 40 1.19 15.92 -11.45
C ASN A 40 0.75 15.67 -12.90
N GLN A 41 1.69 15.64 -13.86
CA GLN A 41 1.42 15.28 -15.25
C GLN A 41 1.16 13.77 -15.44
N ILE A 42 1.50 12.95 -14.44
CA ILE A 42 1.36 11.50 -14.50
C ILE A 42 0.03 11.13 -13.82
N PRO A 43 -1.00 10.72 -14.56
CA PRO A 43 -2.29 10.40 -13.97
C PRO A 43 -2.20 9.18 -13.05
N GLY A 44 -2.74 9.30 -11.85
CA GLY A 44 -2.71 8.27 -10.81
C GLY A 44 -1.37 8.18 -10.09
N PHE A 45 -0.50 9.19 -10.20
CA PHE A 45 0.83 9.16 -9.57
C PHE A 45 0.73 8.94 -8.07
N TYR A 46 -0.15 9.67 -7.39
CA TYR A 46 -0.26 9.62 -5.93
C TYR A 46 -0.84 8.30 -5.43
N ALA A 47 -1.81 7.75 -6.17
CA ALA A 47 -2.37 6.44 -5.89
C ALA A 47 -1.32 5.32 -6.04
N LEU A 48 -0.54 5.34 -7.13
CA LEU A 48 0.53 4.38 -7.38
C LEU A 48 1.67 4.53 -6.37
N PHE A 49 2.09 5.77 -6.10
CA PHE A 49 3.15 6.06 -5.14
C PHE A 49 2.76 5.58 -3.73
N GLY A 50 1.53 5.86 -3.29
CA GLY A 50 1.02 5.37 -2.01
C GLY A 50 1.02 3.84 -1.92
N MET A 51 0.58 3.15 -2.98
CA MET A 51 0.59 1.69 -3.05
C MET A 51 1.99 1.09 -2.97
N VAL A 52 2.93 1.66 -3.74
CA VAL A 52 4.32 1.21 -3.77
C VAL A 52 4.98 1.47 -2.42
N CYS A 53 4.83 2.66 -1.85
CA CYS A 53 5.38 3.01 -0.54
C CYS A 53 4.84 2.09 0.56
N CYS A 54 3.54 1.83 0.60
CA CYS A 54 2.94 0.92 1.58
C CYS A 54 3.51 -0.50 1.44
N THR A 55 3.62 -1.00 0.20
CA THR A 55 4.22 -2.31 -0.08
C THR A 55 5.67 -2.38 0.39
N ILE A 56 6.47 -1.37 0.06
CA ILE A 56 7.88 -1.27 0.48
C ILE A 56 7.99 -1.30 2.01
N ILE A 57 7.15 -0.54 2.71
CA ILE A 57 7.16 -0.49 4.19
C ILE A 57 6.87 -1.87 4.78
N ILE A 58 5.87 -2.60 4.25
CA ILE A 58 5.55 -3.96 4.73
C ILE A 58 6.75 -4.90 4.56
N PHE A 59 7.37 -4.89 3.37
CA PHE A 59 8.54 -5.74 3.11
C PHE A 59 9.76 -5.33 3.94
N ALA A 60 10.01 -4.02 4.08
CA ALA A 60 11.08 -3.49 4.89
C ALA A 60 10.90 -3.88 6.37
N ALA A 61 9.69 -3.73 6.92
CA ALA A 61 9.37 -4.14 8.28
C ALA A 61 9.59 -5.64 8.48
N LYS A 62 9.17 -6.46 7.51
CA LYS A 62 9.39 -7.92 7.56
C LYS A 62 10.87 -8.28 7.52
N PHE A 63 11.66 -7.59 6.69
CA PHE A 63 13.09 -7.80 6.58
C PHE A 63 13.82 -7.43 7.87
N ILE A 64 13.54 -6.24 8.42
CA ILE A 64 14.09 -5.75 9.68
C ILE A 64 13.70 -6.68 10.83
N GLY A 65 12.41 -7.05 10.91
CA GLY A 65 11.89 -7.96 11.91
C GLY A 65 12.63 -9.30 11.92
N LYS A 66 12.84 -9.90 10.73
CA LYS A 66 13.52 -11.20 10.62
C LYS A 66 15.02 -11.13 10.88
N LYS A 67 15.71 -10.09 10.42
CA LYS A 67 17.18 -10.05 10.38
C LYS A 67 17.81 -9.30 11.56
N ILE A 68 17.10 -8.33 12.13
CA ILE A 68 17.65 -7.41 13.15
C ILE A 68 16.94 -7.61 14.49
N VAL A 69 15.63 -7.77 14.49
CA VAL A 69 14.83 -7.79 15.73
C VAL A 69 14.71 -9.19 16.32
N ASN A 70 14.46 -10.22 15.51
CA ASN A 70 14.47 -11.60 15.97
C ASN A 70 15.91 -12.03 16.27
N ARG A 71 16.27 -11.96 17.56
CA ARG A 71 17.46 -12.58 18.12
C ARG A 71 17.05 -13.95 18.67
N ASP A 72 17.87 -14.97 18.43
CA ASP A 72 17.67 -16.26 19.11
C ASP A 72 17.71 -16.02 20.62
N VAL A 73 16.67 -16.50 21.28
CA VAL A 73 16.53 -16.37 22.73
C VAL A 73 17.24 -17.57 23.32
N ASP A 74 18.56 -17.47 23.50
CA ASP A 74 19.36 -18.44 24.27
C ASP A 74 19.01 -18.36 25.76
N TYR A 75 17.75 -18.58 26.11
CA TYR A 75 17.29 -18.52 27.51
C TYR A 75 17.64 -19.79 28.30
N TYR A 76 18.20 -20.80 27.64
CA TYR A 76 18.58 -22.06 28.27
C TYR A 76 19.99 -22.55 27.86
N ASP A 77 20.78 -21.71 27.20
CA ASP A 77 22.22 -21.94 26.94
C ASP A 77 23.09 -21.17 27.95
#